data_AF-A0A7S3JW62-F1
#
_entry.id   AF-A0A7S3JW62-F1
#
_cell.length_a   1.000
_cell.length_b   1.000
_cell.length_c   1.000
_cell.angle_alpha   90.00
_cell.angle_beta   90.00
_cell.angle_gamma   90.00
#
_symmetry.space_group_name_H-M   'P 1'
#
loop_
_entity.id
_entity.type
_entity.pdbx_description
1 polymer ?
#
loop_
_entity_poly.entity_id
_entity_poly.type
_entity_poly.pdbx_seq_one_letter_code
_entity_poly.pdbx_strand_id
1 'polypeptide(L)'
;SSSDFLSSSIKAVLDFVHGAHDTDPPRIALMQDYSALCSTLHAADYCGAQACKLWVENIIIKDHISNLDPNELRRLTENARACHADPLYEAASEELAKRAPVDV
;
A
#
# COMPACT_ATOMS: atom_id res chain seq x y z
N SER A 1 5.35 -12.93 17.75
CA SER A 1 6.29 -11.82 17.52
C SER A 1 5.56 -10.75 16.74
N SER A 2 5.34 -9.56 17.32
CA SER A 2 4.64 -8.43 16.68
C SER A 2 5.52 -7.18 16.59
N SER A 3 6.73 -7.24 17.17
CA SER A 3 7.69 -6.13 17.25
C SER A 3 8.56 -5.99 15.99
N ASP A 4 8.90 -7.10 15.34
CA ASP A 4 9.82 -7.10 14.18
C ASP A 4 9.20 -6.45 12.94
N PHE A 5 7.87 -6.54 12.82
CA PHE A 5 7.13 -6.13 11.63
C PHE A 5 6.89 -4.61 11.55
N LEU A 6 6.61 -3.95 12.68
CA LEU A 6 6.54 -2.48 12.73
C LEU A 6 7.92 -1.84 12.52
N SER A 7 8.97 -2.49 13.03
CA SER A 7 10.34 -2.00 12.89
C SER A 7 10.81 -2.02 11.42
N SER A 8 10.44 -3.03 10.64
CA SER A 8 10.80 -3.11 9.22
C SER A 8 10.07 -2.09 8.35
N SER A 9 8.77 -1.86 8.58
CA SER A 9 8.00 -0.85 7.84
C SER A 9 8.47 0.58 8.12
N ILE A 10 8.77 0.93 9.38
CA ILE A 10 9.35 2.25 9.70
C ILE A 10 10.73 2.41 9.07
N LYS A 11 11.55 1.34 9.08
CA LYS A 11 12.84 1.35 8.42
C LYS A 11 12.70 1.58 6.91
N ALA A 12 11.75 0.93 6.24
CA ALA A 12 11.50 1.16 4.81
C ALA A 12 11.14 2.62 4.51
N VAL A 13 10.35 3.27 5.38
CA VAL A 13 10.05 4.70 5.28
C VAL A 13 11.31 5.54 5.46
N LEU A 14 12.17 5.23 6.43
CA LEU A 14 13.43 5.94 6.64
C LEU A 14 14.40 5.76 5.46
N ASP A 15 14.53 4.55 4.94
CA ASP A 15 15.34 4.25 3.76
C ASP A 15 14.82 5.02 2.54
N PHE A 16 13.49 5.18 2.43
CA PHE A 16 12.89 6.02 1.40
C PHE A 16 13.28 7.49 1.55
N VAL A 17 13.14 8.05 2.76
CA VAL A 17 13.47 9.45 3.06
C VAL A 17 14.95 9.74 2.84
N HIS A 18 15.83 8.78 3.15
CA HIS A 18 17.28 8.91 2.93
C HIS A 18 17.72 8.67 1.48
N GLY A 19 16.78 8.46 0.56
CA GLY A 19 17.08 8.44 -0.88
C GLY A 19 17.48 7.09 -1.44
N ALA A 20 17.04 5.97 -0.84
CA ALA A 20 17.12 4.67 -1.51
C ALA A 20 16.50 4.74 -2.91
N HIS A 21 17.03 4.01 -3.88
CA HIS A 21 16.52 3.98 -5.25
C HIS A 21 15.61 2.76 -5.47
N ASP A 22 14.68 2.85 -6.42
CA ASP A 22 13.78 1.73 -6.79
C ASP A 22 14.52 0.50 -7.34
N THR A 23 15.79 0.67 -7.71
CA THR A 23 16.70 -0.41 -8.10
C THR A 23 17.32 -1.14 -6.93
N ASP A 24 17.16 -0.63 -5.71
CA ASP A 24 17.78 -1.21 -4.53
C ASP A 24 17.08 -2.54 -4.17
N PRO A 25 17.82 -3.63 -3.90
CA PRO A 25 17.24 -4.93 -3.61
C PRO A 25 16.16 -4.90 -2.50
N PRO A 26 16.30 -4.13 -1.40
CA PRO A 26 15.24 -4.00 -0.39
C PRO A 26 13.96 -3.36 -0.91
N ARG A 27 14.04 -2.39 -1.84
CA ARG A 27 12.85 -1.80 -2.46
C ARG A 27 12.18 -2.77 -3.42
N ILE A 28 12.96 -3.48 -4.23
CA ILE A 28 12.43 -4.51 -5.14
C ILE A 28 11.68 -5.60 -4.34
N ALA A 29 12.28 -6.07 -3.24
CA ALA A 29 11.64 -7.04 -2.36
C ALA A 29 10.35 -6.50 -1.74
N LEU A 30 10.35 -5.23 -1.29
CA LEU A 30 9.15 -4.58 -0.78
C LEU A 30 8.05 -4.48 -1.85
N MET A 31 8.37 -4.12 -3.09
CA MET A 31 7.40 -3.98 -4.19
C MET A 31 6.67 -5.29 -4.51
N GLN A 32 7.28 -6.44 -4.23
CA GLN A 32 6.70 -7.76 -4.49
C GLN A 32 5.81 -8.28 -3.34
N ASP A 33 5.92 -7.70 -2.14
CA ASP A 33 5.18 -8.14 -0.95
C ASP A 33 4.04 -7.16 -0.63
N TYR A 34 2.83 -7.52 -1.04
CA TYR A 34 1.62 -6.75 -0.79
C TYR A 34 1.38 -6.47 0.71
N SER A 35 1.63 -7.45 1.58
CA SER A 35 1.42 -7.27 3.03
C SER A 35 2.41 -6.26 3.60
N ALA A 36 3.67 -6.30 3.15
CA ALA A 36 4.69 -5.34 3.54
C ALA A 36 4.38 -3.93 2.99
N LEU A 37 3.84 -3.80 1.78
CA LEU A 37 3.38 -2.52 1.22
C LEU A 37 2.26 -1.92 2.05
N CYS A 38 1.21 -2.68 2.39
CA CYS A 38 0.14 -2.17 3.25
C CYS A 38 0.66 -1.67 4.60
N SER A 39 1.61 -2.37 5.21
CA SER A 39 2.18 -2.01 6.50
C SER A 39 3.07 -0.76 6.39
N THR A 40 3.80 -0.64 5.28
CA THR A 40 4.60 0.55 4.96
C THR A 40 3.70 1.76 4.66
N LEU A 41 2.53 1.57 4.05
CA LEU A 41 1.54 2.65 3.87
C LEU A 41 1.11 3.24 5.22
N HIS A 42 0.75 2.38 6.19
CA HIS A 42 0.41 2.83 7.55
C HIS A 42 1.58 3.54 8.23
N ALA A 43 2.81 3.01 8.10
CA ALA A 43 3.99 3.64 8.68
C ALA A 43 4.29 5.00 8.03
N ALA A 44 4.13 5.12 6.71
CA ALA A 44 4.35 6.36 5.98
C ALA A 44 3.33 7.44 6.37
N ASP A 45 2.06 7.07 6.52
CA ASP A 45 1.02 8.00 7.00
C ASP A 45 1.29 8.43 8.44
N TYR A 46 1.61 7.48 9.34
CA TYR A 46 1.95 7.77 10.73
C TYR A 46 3.16 8.71 10.86
N CYS A 47 4.19 8.51 10.03
CA CYS A 47 5.39 9.35 10.02
C CYS A 47 5.23 10.67 9.26
N GLY A 48 4.09 10.93 8.60
CA GLY A 48 3.89 12.10 7.74
C GLY A 48 4.78 12.10 6.49
N ALA A 49 5.27 10.94 6.05
CA ALA A 49 6.17 10.79 4.92
C ALA A 49 5.38 10.73 3.59
N GLN A 50 4.78 11.86 3.19
CA GLN A 50 3.83 11.93 2.07
C GLN A 50 4.37 11.36 0.75
N ALA A 51 5.63 11.62 0.41
CA ALA A 51 6.23 11.09 -0.83
C ALA A 51 6.37 9.56 -0.80
N CYS A 52 6.70 8.98 0.36
CA CYS A 52 6.76 7.53 0.55
C CYS A 52 5.35 6.93 0.46
N LYS A 53 4.37 7.57 1.09
CA LYS A 53 2.96 7.14 1.05
C LYS A 53 2.46 7.06 -0.40
N LEU A 54 2.60 8.14 -1.17
CA LEU A 54 2.20 8.18 -2.58
C LEU A 54 2.94 7.15 -3.44
N TRP A 55 4.21 6.89 -3.15
CA TRP A 55 4.96 5.86 -3.87
C TRP A 55 4.40 4.46 -3.59
N VAL A 56 4.14 4.12 -2.32
CA VAL A 56 3.51 2.84 -1.93
C VAL A 56 2.12 2.70 -2.57
N GLU A 57 1.29 3.75 -2.50
CA GLU A 57 -0.03 3.77 -3.14
C GLU A 57 0.07 3.42 -4.63
N ASN A 58 0.99 4.07 -5.35
CA ASN A 58 1.17 3.83 -6.78
C ASN A 58 1.56 2.38 -7.11
N ILE A 59 2.39 1.75 -6.29
CA ILE A 59 2.77 0.34 -6.49
C ILE A 59 1.57 -0.56 -6.28
N ILE A 60 0.82 -0.37 -5.19
CA ILE A 60 -0.38 -1.18 -4.94
C ILE A 60 -1.39 -1.04 -6.08
N ILE A 61 -1.63 0.20 -6.54
CA ILE A 61 -2.57 0.49 -7.64
C ILE A 61 -2.11 -0.16 -8.96
N LYS A 62 -0.82 -0.05 -9.31
CA LYS A 62 -0.33 -0.53 -10.61
C LYS A 62 -0.11 -2.03 -10.66
N ASP A 63 0.43 -2.60 -9.59
CA ASP A 63 1.01 -3.95 -9.64
C ASP A 63 0.17 -4.99 -8.89
N HIS A 64 -0.65 -4.58 -7.92
CA HIS A 64 -1.35 -5.52 -7.03
C HIS A 64 -2.88 -5.49 -7.17
N ILE A 65 -3.49 -4.32 -7.38
CA ILE A 65 -4.94 -4.12 -7.23
C ILE A 65 -5.79 -5.04 -8.12
N SER A 66 -5.31 -5.35 -9.33
CA SER A 66 -6.01 -6.18 -10.30
C SER A 66 -6.04 -7.67 -9.93
N ASN A 67 -5.13 -8.11 -9.04
CA ASN A 67 -5.04 -9.50 -8.59
C ASN A 67 -5.83 -9.78 -7.31
N LEU A 68 -6.31 -8.75 -6.61
CA LEU A 68 -7.01 -8.88 -5.33
C LEU A 68 -8.44 -9.37 -5.50
N ASP A 69 -8.88 -10.26 -4.62
CA ASP A 69 -10.27 -10.70 -4.59
C ASP A 69 -11.21 -9.59 -4.02
N PRO A 70 -12.55 -9.71 -4.17
CA PRO A 70 -13.47 -8.69 -3.66
C PRO A 70 -13.39 -8.42 -2.14
N ASN A 71 -13.03 -9.42 -1.32
CA ASN A 71 -12.87 -9.22 0.12
C ASN A 71 -11.56 -8.50 0.42
N GLU A 72 -10.48 -8.83 -0.29
CA GLU A 72 -9.20 -8.11 -0.19
C GLU A 72 -9.34 -6.66 -0.65
N LEU A 73 -10.07 -6.40 -1.74
CA LEU A 73 -10.38 -5.06 -2.20
C LEU A 73 -11.15 -4.26 -1.15
N ARG A 74 -12.15 -4.84 -0.49
CA ARG A 74 -12.86 -4.17 0.62
C ARG A 74 -11.92 -3.79 1.77
N ARG A 75 -11.05 -4.73 2.18
CA ARG A 75 -10.04 -4.47 3.21
C ARG A 75 -9.06 -3.38 2.78
N LEU A 76 -8.65 -3.37 1.51
CA LEU A 76 -7.79 -2.34 0.94
C LEU A 76 -8.46 -0.97 0.96
N THR A 77 -9.74 -0.88 0.59
CA THR A 77 -10.53 0.36 0.67
C THR A 77 -10.60 0.90 2.10
N GLU A 78 -10.83 0.03 3.09
CA GLU A 78 -10.82 0.41 4.52
C GLU A 78 -9.45 0.91 4.97
N ASN A 79 -8.38 0.20 4.61
CA ASN A 79 -7.01 0.58 4.93
C ASN A 79 -6.61 1.90 4.27
N ALA A 80 -6.93 2.08 3.00
CA ALA A 80 -6.64 3.30 2.25
C ALA A 80 -7.33 4.51 2.89
N ARG A 81 -8.59 4.33 3.32
CA ARG A 81 -9.33 5.35 4.06
C ARG A 81 -8.67 5.68 5.40
N ALA A 82 -8.23 4.66 6.15
CA ALA A 82 -7.56 4.85 7.44
C ALA A 82 -6.21 5.57 7.32
N CYS A 83 -5.54 5.43 6.18
CA CYS A 83 -4.24 6.06 5.87
C CYS A 83 -4.35 7.38 5.09
N HIS A 84 -5.54 7.94 4.93
CA HIS A 84 -5.74 9.15 4.12
C HIS A 84 -5.10 9.04 2.73
N ALA A 85 -5.25 7.87 2.10
CA ALA A 85 -4.67 7.50 0.82
C ALA A 85 -5.76 7.57 -0.27
N ASP A 86 -6.22 8.80 -0.57
CA ASP A 86 -7.37 9.04 -1.44
C ASP A 86 -7.22 8.40 -2.84
N PRO A 87 -6.08 8.51 -3.55
CA PRO A 87 -5.89 7.85 -4.83
C PRO A 87 -6.06 6.32 -4.76
N LEU A 88 -5.53 5.69 -3.71
CA LEU A 88 -5.66 4.25 -3.50
C LEU A 88 -7.09 3.86 -3.14
N TYR A 89 -7.79 4.68 -2.34
CA TYR A 89 -9.18 4.47 -1.99
C TYR A 89 -10.09 4.50 -3.23
N GLU A 90 -9.91 5.49 -4.10
CA GLU A 90 -10.67 5.62 -5.35
C GLU A 90 -10.43 4.42 -6.26
N ALA A 91 -9.16 4.08 -6.52
CA ALA A 91 -8.80 2.96 -7.38
C ALA A 91 -9.35 1.61 -6.86
N ALA A 92 -9.27 1.36 -5.53
CA ALA A 92 -9.79 0.13 -4.94
C ALA A 92 -11.32 0.06 -4.99
N SER A 93 -11.99 1.19 -4.78
CA SER A 93 -13.46 1.28 -4.87
C SER A 93 -13.96 1.05 -6.30
N GLU A 94 -13.28 1.63 -7.30
CA GLU A 94 -13.60 1.40 -8.70
C GLU A 94 -13.39 -0.07 -9.08
N GLU A 95 -12.27 -0.68 -8.68
CA GLU A 95 -11.98 -2.07 -9.01
C GLU A 95 -12.96 -3.04 -8.32
N LEU A 96 -13.37 -2.73 -7.08
CA LEU A 96 -14.42 -3.47 -6.39
C LEU A 96 -15.77 -3.35 -7.11
N ALA A 97 -16.14 -2.13 -7.55
CA ALA A 97 -17.40 -1.89 -8.25
C ALA A 97 -17.50 -2.64 -9.59
N LYS A 98 -16.39 -2.81 -10.32
CA LYS A 98 -16.34 -3.62 -11.55
C LYS A 98 -16.63 -5.10 -11.30
N ARG A 99 -16.35 -5.60 -10.09
CA ARG A 99 -16.46 -7.02 -9.72
C ARG A 99 -17.71 -7.33 -8.90
N ALA A 100 -18.32 -6.31 -8.30
CA ALA A 100 -19.61 -6.47 -7.65
C ALA A 100 -20.63 -6.94 -8.69
N PRO A 101 -21.51 -7.89 -8.35
CA PRO A 101 -22.63 -8.22 -9.23
C PRO A 101 -23.41 -6.92 -9.44
N VAL A 102 -23.43 -6.45 -10.68
CA VAL A 102 -24.32 -5.37 -11.08
C VAL A 102 -25.72 -5.94 -10.96
N ASP A 103 -26.40 -5.60 -9.86
CA ASP A 103 -27.80 -5.90 -9.65
C ASP A 103 -28.56 -5.13 -10.75
N VAL A 104 -29.03 -5.87 -11.77
CA VAL A 104 -29.89 -5.35 -12.84
C VAL A 104 -31.34 -5.45 -12.40
#